data_AF-A0A968X9N6-F1
#
_entry.id   AF-A0A968X9N6-F1
#
_cell.length_a   1.000
_cell.length_b   1.000
_cell.length_c   1.000
_cell.angle_alpha   90.00
_cell.angle_beta   90.00
_cell.angle_gamma   90.00
#
_symmetry.space_group_name_H-M   'P 1'
#
loop_
_entity.id
_entity.type
_entity.pdbx_description
1 polymer ?
#
loop_
_entity_poly.entity_id
_entity_poly.type
_entity_poly.pdbx_seq_one_letter_code
_entity_poly.pdbx_strand_id
1 'polypeptide(L)'
;MTPELMLKDEAGWYEKLLLHYYATHDPMFVQVRDLQEWRSHLERGGGKVALQDVNLLTAQVELLKAIGVVSLLDPERRTRVTDEAIARMVEIGKTYRQDIRLFFGIKLTDKTPPMTFVQALLAKMDVRLTCVSRDRMEDGRRGGLRVYRYFDPQDNRGEIFQEWELRDASILAAKSKPDVVSGARRFVKMEGLRSA
;
A
#
# COMPACT_ATOMS: atom_id res chain seq x y z
N MET A 1 -3.31 11.73 24.70
CA MET A 1 -4.14 11.58 23.48
C MET A 1 -5.14 12.72 23.46
N THR A 2 -5.21 13.48 22.38
CA THR A 2 -6.26 14.51 22.21
C THR A 2 -7.56 13.86 21.71
N PRO A 3 -8.75 14.34 22.13
CA PRO A 3 -10.04 13.78 21.70
C PRO A 3 -10.22 13.73 20.18
N GLU A 4 -9.66 14.70 19.48
CA GLU A 4 -9.69 14.81 18.01
C GLU A 4 -8.90 13.70 17.32
N LEU A 5 -7.78 13.26 17.89
CA LEU A 5 -7.00 12.13 17.37
C LEU A 5 -7.72 10.80 17.63
N MET A 6 -8.38 10.65 18.78
CA MET A 6 -9.22 9.48 19.08
C MET A 6 -10.37 9.34 18.08
N LEU A 7 -11.11 10.43 17.81
CA LEU A 7 -12.22 10.42 16.84
C LEU A 7 -11.75 10.09 15.41
N LYS A 8 -10.55 10.56 15.02
CA LYS A 8 -9.96 10.19 13.72
C LYS A 8 -9.55 8.73 13.66
N ASP A 9 -8.99 8.20 14.74
CA ASP A 9 -8.58 6.80 14.84
C ASP A 9 -9.81 5.87 14.80
N GLU A 10 -10.87 6.20 15.55
CA GLU A 10 -12.17 5.51 15.50
C GLU A 10 -12.80 5.52 14.10
N ALA A 11 -12.49 6.53 13.27
CA ALA A 11 -12.93 6.61 11.87
C ALA A 11 -12.03 5.84 10.88
N GLY A 12 -11.05 5.08 11.37
CA GLY A 12 -10.13 4.27 10.56
C GLY A 12 -9.05 5.10 9.85
N TRP A 13 -8.74 6.30 10.32
CA TRP A 13 -7.74 7.18 9.69
C TRP A 13 -6.34 6.56 9.69
N TYR A 14 -5.95 5.88 10.76
CA TYR A 14 -4.64 5.24 10.88
C TYR A 14 -4.40 4.18 9.78
N GLU A 15 -5.37 3.33 9.50
CA GLU A 15 -5.26 2.30 8.45
C GLU A 15 -5.06 2.93 7.06
N LYS A 16 -5.79 4.03 6.79
CA LYS A 16 -5.64 4.76 5.52
C LYS A 16 -4.28 5.44 5.41
N LEU A 17 -3.76 5.99 6.50
CA LEU A 17 -2.41 6.58 6.56
C LEU A 17 -1.34 5.51 6.30
N LEU A 18 -1.44 4.35 6.96
CA LEU A 18 -0.53 3.22 6.73
C LEU A 18 -0.54 2.80 5.27
N LEU A 19 -1.72 2.59 4.69
CA LEU A 19 -1.84 2.18 3.29
C LEU A 19 -1.22 3.24 2.36
N HIS A 20 -1.46 4.52 2.62
CA HIS A 20 -0.90 5.61 1.83
C HIS A 20 0.64 5.64 1.92
N TYR A 21 1.18 5.55 3.13
CA TYR A 21 2.62 5.52 3.38
C TYR A 21 3.30 4.37 2.62
N TYR A 22 2.85 3.13 2.83
CA TYR A 22 3.50 1.98 2.19
C TYR A 22 3.28 1.91 0.67
N ALA A 23 2.21 2.53 0.16
CA ALA A 23 1.99 2.64 -1.28
C ALA A 23 2.99 3.58 -1.97
N THR A 24 3.52 4.58 -1.25
CA THR A 24 4.38 5.64 -1.80
C THR A 24 5.86 5.54 -1.40
N HIS A 25 6.19 4.73 -0.40
CA HIS A 25 7.57 4.53 0.10
C HIS A 25 8.15 3.16 -0.32
N ASP A 26 9.35 2.85 0.17
CA ASP A 26 10.10 1.64 -0.16
C ASP A 26 9.24 0.37 0.03
N PRO A 27 9.07 -0.47 -1.02
CA PRO A 27 8.29 -1.70 -0.93
C PRO A 27 8.82 -2.69 0.12
N MET A 28 10.09 -2.63 0.51
CA MET A 28 10.65 -3.49 1.54
C MET A 28 10.06 -3.19 2.92
N PHE A 29 9.62 -1.95 3.19
CA PHE A 29 9.08 -1.58 4.49
C PHE A 29 7.79 -2.37 4.80
N VAL A 30 6.86 -2.48 3.85
CA VAL A 30 5.60 -3.22 4.07
C VAL A 30 5.83 -4.72 4.21
N GLN A 31 6.78 -5.28 3.46
CA GLN A 31 7.13 -6.71 3.55
C GLN A 31 7.71 -7.06 4.92
N VAL A 32 8.61 -6.19 5.43
CA VAL A 32 9.19 -6.37 6.77
C VAL A 32 8.11 -6.27 7.85
N ARG A 33 7.19 -5.32 7.72
CA ARG A 33 6.07 -5.13 8.64
C ARG A 33 5.15 -6.35 8.66
N ASP A 34 4.72 -6.86 7.51
CA ASP A 34 3.87 -8.05 7.45
C ASP A 34 4.58 -9.28 8.03
N LEU A 35 5.88 -9.45 7.76
CA LEU A 35 6.66 -10.55 8.36
C LEU A 35 6.71 -10.45 9.89
N GLN A 36 6.79 -9.24 10.45
CA GLN A 36 6.75 -9.02 11.89
C GLN A 36 5.38 -9.35 12.48
N GLU A 37 4.29 -8.95 11.82
CA GLU A 37 2.93 -9.32 12.21
C GLU A 37 2.76 -10.84 12.23
N TRP A 38 3.21 -11.54 11.19
CA TRP A 38 3.17 -13.00 11.12
C TRP A 38 3.92 -13.66 12.29
N ARG A 39 5.12 -13.18 12.63
CA ARG A 39 5.90 -13.68 13.77
C ARG A 39 5.16 -13.44 15.10
N SER A 40 4.61 -12.25 15.27
CA SER A 40 3.82 -11.88 16.45
C SER A 40 2.60 -12.79 16.64
N HIS A 41 1.86 -13.09 15.57
CA HIS A 41 0.74 -14.04 15.62
C HIS A 41 1.20 -15.45 15.99
N LEU A 42 2.30 -15.94 15.40
CA LEU A 42 2.87 -17.25 15.72
C LEU A 42 3.29 -17.36 17.19
N GLU A 43 3.97 -16.34 17.72
CA GLU A 43 4.42 -16.31 19.11
C GLU A 43 3.25 -16.31 20.09
N ARG A 44 2.26 -15.42 19.88
CA ARG A 44 1.07 -15.31 20.75
C ARG A 44 0.16 -16.53 20.66
N GLY A 45 0.10 -17.16 19.49
CA GLY A 45 -0.71 -18.35 19.24
C GLY A 45 -0.04 -19.68 19.55
N GLY A 46 1.16 -19.68 20.14
CA GLY A 46 1.89 -20.91 20.47
C GLY A 46 2.22 -21.77 19.24
N GLY A 47 2.59 -21.13 18.13
CA GLY A 47 2.88 -21.78 16.84
C GLY A 47 1.65 -21.99 15.94
N LYS A 48 0.47 -21.52 16.33
CA LYS A 48 -0.74 -21.53 15.51
C LYS A 48 -1.15 -20.12 15.12
N VAL A 49 -1.62 -19.93 13.90
CA VAL A 49 -2.16 -18.65 13.42
C VAL A 49 -3.60 -18.86 12.99
N ALA A 50 -4.47 -17.97 13.43
CA ALA A 50 -5.84 -17.92 12.96
C ALA A 50 -5.91 -17.04 11.72
N LEU A 51 -6.31 -17.61 10.57
CA LEU A 51 -6.25 -16.91 9.29
C LEU A 51 -7.13 -15.65 9.26
N GLN A 52 -8.21 -15.62 10.06
CA GLN A 52 -9.07 -14.45 10.16
C GLN A 52 -8.40 -13.22 10.76
N ASP A 53 -7.32 -13.40 11.54
CA ASP A 53 -6.60 -12.30 12.18
C ASP A 53 -5.47 -11.75 11.30
N VAL A 54 -5.20 -12.42 10.16
CA VAL A 54 -4.12 -12.05 9.25
C VAL A 54 -4.58 -10.92 8.34
N ASN A 55 -3.91 -9.76 8.44
CA ASN A 55 -4.09 -8.64 7.51
C ASN A 55 -2.82 -8.41 6.68
N LEU A 56 -2.86 -8.81 5.40
CA LEU A 56 -1.75 -8.68 4.46
C LEU A 56 -1.74 -7.29 3.82
N LEU A 57 -1.04 -6.35 4.45
CA LEU A 57 -0.92 -4.99 3.94
C LEU A 57 -0.07 -4.94 2.67
N THR A 58 0.92 -5.83 2.54
CA THR A 58 1.74 -5.99 1.33
C THR A 58 0.86 -6.29 0.13
N ALA A 59 -0.12 -7.19 0.27
CA ALA A 59 -1.02 -7.54 -0.82
C ALA A 59 -1.86 -6.34 -1.28
N GLN A 60 -2.36 -5.52 -0.33
CA GLN A 60 -3.11 -4.30 -0.66
C GLN A 60 -2.22 -3.28 -1.39
N VAL A 61 -1.00 -3.07 -0.90
CA VAL A 61 -0.03 -2.12 -1.47
C VAL A 61 0.38 -2.54 -2.89
N GLU A 62 0.76 -3.79 -3.08
CA GLU A 62 1.16 -4.31 -4.39
C GLU A 62 0.00 -4.28 -5.38
N LEU A 63 -1.23 -4.54 -4.93
CA LEU A 63 -2.42 -4.43 -5.79
C LEU A 63 -2.68 -2.96 -6.22
N LEU A 64 -2.53 -1.99 -5.32
CA LEU A 64 -2.64 -0.55 -5.69
C LEU A 64 -1.56 -0.13 -6.68
N LYS A 65 -0.33 -0.61 -6.49
CA LYS A 65 0.80 -0.37 -7.40
C LYS A 65 0.56 -1.01 -8.77
N ALA A 66 0.12 -2.27 -8.81
CA ALA A 66 -0.17 -3.01 -10.04
C ALA A 66 -1.34 -2.40 -10.83
N ILE A 67 -2.40 -1.93 -10.16
CA ILE A 67 -3.48 -1.16 -10.80
C ILE A 67 -2.96 0.17 -11.35
N GLY A 68 -1.90 0.72 -10.74
CA GLY A 68 -1.26 1.97 -11.14
C GLY A 68 -1.81 3.21 -10.42
N VAL A 69 -2.56 3.03 -9.33
CA VAL A 69 -3.23 4.13 -8.60
C VAL A 69 -2.22 5.16 -8.09
N VAL A 70 -1.05 4.72 -7.66
CA VAL A 70 0.03 5.58 -7.14
C VAL A 70 0.47 6.63 -8.17
N SER A 71 0.41 6.32 -9.48
CA SER A 71 0.72 7.28 -10.54
C SER A 71 -0.21 8.49 -10.58
N LEU A 72 -1.38 8.42 -9.93
CA LEU A 72 -2.34 9.53 -9.85
C LEU A 72 -2.00 10.52 -8.74
N LEU A 73 -1.08 10.16 -7.83
CA LEU A 73 -0.67 10.99 -6.69
C LEU A 73 0.42 12.01 -7.06
N ASP A 74 0.48 12.39 -8.34
CA ASP A 74 1.34 13.46 -8.83
C ASP A 74 0.53 14.78 -8.88
N PRO A 75 0.88 15.80 -8.08
CA PRO A 75 0.19 17.09 -8.08
C PRO A 75 0.21 17.80 -9.43
N GLU A 76 1.20 17.56 -10.28
CA GLU A 76 1.29 18.21 -11.58
C GLU A 76 0.43 17.55 -12.65
N ARG A 77 0.10 16.26 -12.45
CA ARG A 77 -0.71 15.49 -13.38
C ARG A 77 -2.13 16.06 -13.53
N ARG A 78 -2.56 16.11 -14.79
CA ARG A 78 -3.95 16.43 -15.18
C ARG A 78 -4.60 15.17 -15.72
N THR A 79 -5.51 14.60 -14.94
CA THR A 79 -6.17 13.33 -15.24
C THR A 79 -7.53 13.56 -15.87
N ARG A 80 -7.84 12.83 -16.95
CA ARG A 80 -9.16 12.81 -17.60
C ARG A 80 -9.69 11.39 -17.59
N VAL A 81 -11.02 11.26 -17.70
CA VAL A 81 -11.68 9.95 -17.78
C VAL A 81 -11.26 9.14 -19.02
N THR A 82 -10.83 9.83 -20.08
CA THR A 82 -10.40 9.23 -21.35
C THR A 82 -8.91 8.87 -21.37
N ASP A 83 -8.16 9.17 -20.31
CA ASP A 83 -6.73 8.84 -20.27
C ASP A 83 -6.55 7.33 -20.31
N GLU A 84 -5.58 6.88 -21.11
CA GLU A 84 -5.28 5.44 -21.28
C GLU A 84 -4.96 4.77 -19.94
N ALA A 85 -4.30 5.48 -19.02
CA ALA A 85 -4.03 4.99 -17.67
C ALA A 85 -5.31 4.66 -16.89
N ILE A 86 -6.37 5.48 -17.03
CA ILE A 86 -7.65 5.24 -16.37
C ILE A 86 -8.38 4.06 -17.01
N ALA A 87 -8.33 3.94 -18.34
CA ALA A 87 -8.87 2.77 -19.04
C ALA A 87 -8.18 1.48 -18.59
N ARG A 88 -6.84 1.47 -18.50
CA ARG A 88 -6.07 0.32 -17.99
C ARG A 88 -6.42 -0.02 -16.54
N MET A 89 -6.55 0.97 -15.66
CA MET A 89 -6.96 0.75 -14.27
C MET A 89 -8.31 0.04 -14.19
N VAL A 90 -9.30 0.48 -14.99
CA VAL A 90 -10.62 -0.14 -15.02
C VAL A 90 -10.55 -1.57 -15.55
N GLU A 91 -9.74 -1.82 -16.57
CA GLU A 91 -9.61 -3.15 -17.16
C GLU A 91 -8.97 -4.16 -16.18
N ILE A 92 -7.86 -3.77 -15.55
CA ILE A 92 -7.26 -4.53 -14.44
C ILE A 92 -8.31 -4.73 -13.34
N GLY A 93 -9.05 -3.67 -13.01
CA GLY A 93 -10.09 -3.71 -12.00
C GLY A 93 -11.17 -4.75 -12.28
N LYS A 94 -11.63 -4.82 -13.53
CA LYS A 94 -12.66 -5.77 -13.98
C LYS A 94 -12.15 -7.20 -14.02
N THR A 95 -10.88 -7.38 -14.38
CA THR A 95 -10.21 -8.67 -14.41
C THR A 95 -10.09 -9.26 -13.00
N TYR A 96 -9.62 -8.46 -12.04
CA TYR A 96 -9.37 -8.88 -10.65
C TYR A 96 -10.45 -8.40 -9.67
N ARG A 97 -11.72 -8.39 -10.12
CA ARG A 97 -12.85 -7.84 -9.34
C ARG A 97 -13.05 -8.50 -7.98
N GLN A 98 -12.72 -9.79 -7.87
CA GLN A 98 -12.85 -10.56 -6.62
C GLN A 98 -11.80 -10.13 -5.61
N ASP A 99 -10.55 -9.99 -6.04
CA ASP A 99 -9.44 -9.53 -5.19
C ASP A 99 -9.67 -8.08 -4.73
N ILE A 100 -10.13 -7.20 -5.62
CA ILE A 100 -10.47 -5.83 -5.26
C ILE A 100 -11.61 -5.77 -4.23
N ARG A 101 -12.60 -6.66 -4.37
CA ARG A 101 -13.67 -6.76 -3.38
C ARG A 101 -13.15 -7.31 -2.05
N LEU A 102 -12.25 -8.28 -2.08
CA LEU A 102 -11.66 -8.89 -0.90
C LEU A 102 -10.81 -7.89 -0.12
N PHE A 103 -9.87 -7.22 -0.79
CA PHE A 103 -8.90 -6.33 -0.15
C PHE A 103 -9.45 -4.93 0.14
N PHE A 104 -10.30 -4.40 -0.72
CA PHE A 104 -10.79 -3.02 -0.58
C PHE A 104 -12.29 -2.92 -0.30
N GLY A 105 -13.06 -4.01 -0.35
CA GLY A 105 -14.52 -3.94 -0.20
C GLY A 105 -15.21 -3.17 -1.33
N ILE A 106 -14.52 -2.93 -2.45
CA ILE A 106 -15.05 -2.16 -3.58
C ILE A 106 -15.76 -3.11 -4.53
N LYS A 107 -17.06 -2.88 -4.76
CA LYS A 107 -17.84 -3.63 -5.74
C LYS A 107 -17.72 -2.97 -7.11
N LEU A 108 -17.02 -3.63 -8.03
CA LEU A 108 -16.93 -3.20 -9.41
C LEU A 108 -17.95 -3.96 -10.28
N THR A 109 -18.69 -3.22 -11.10
CA THR A 109 -19.64 -3.75 -12.08
C THR A 109 -19.37 -3.12 -13.44
N ASP A 110 -19.89 -3.71 -14.53
CA ASP A 110 -19.69 -3.16 -15.88
C ASP A 110 -20.31 -1.77 -16.07
N LYS A 111 -21.26 -1.40 -15.20
CA LYS A 111 -21.93 -0.09 -15.19
C LYS A 111 -21.21 0.93 -14.31
N THR A 112 -20.19 0.54 -13.54
CA THR A 112 -19.47 1.44 -12.66
C THR A 112 -18.69 2.47 -13.49
N PRO A 113 -18.92 3.79 -13.30
CA PRO A 113 -18.16 4.80 -14.03
C PRO A 113 -16.66 4.70 -13.70
N PRO A 114 -15.74 4.84 -14.68
CA PRO A 114 -14.30 4.73 -14.46
C PRO A 114 -13.78 5.59 -13.32
N MET A 115 -14.16 6.87 -13.30
CA MET A 115 -13.73 7.79 -12.25
C MET A 115 -14.32 7.44 -10.89
N THR A 116 -15.51 6.82 -10.81
CA THR A 116 -16.06 6.36 -9.53
C THR A 116 -15.21 5.24 -8.95
N PHE A 117 -14.77 4.30 -9.79
CA PHE A 117 -13.86 3.24 -9.36
C PHE A 117 -12.51 3.79 -8.89
N VAL A 118 -11.91 4.68 -9.67
CA VAL A 118 -10.62 5.31 -9.33
C VAL A 118 -10.71 6.11 -8.02
N GLN A 119 -11.78 6.90 -7.83
CA GLN A 119 -11.98 7.65 -6.59
C GLN A 119 -12.22 6.73 -5.38
N ALA A 120 -12.88 5.58 -5.57
CA ALA A 120 -13.08 4.61 -4.50
C ALA A 120 -11.76 3.97 -4.04
N LEU A 121 -10.82 3.73 -4.96
CA LEU A 121 -9.48 3.25 -4.62
C LEU A 121 -8.68 4.32 -3.86
N LEU A 122 -8.69 5.57 -4.36
CA LEU A 122 -8.01 6.69 -3.71
C LEU A 122 -8.53 6.95 -2.29
N ALA A 123 -9.84 6.79 -2.08
CA ALA A 123 -10.45 6.95 -0.76
C ALA A 123 -9.90 5.97 0.30
N LYS A 124 -9.30 4.84 -0.11
CA LYS A 124 -8.63 3.90 0.82
C LYS A 124 -7.34 4.45 1.42
N MET A 125 -6.73 5.43 0.77
CA MET A 125 -5.57 6.15 1.26
C MET A 125 -5.94 7.54 1.82
N ASP A 126 -7.24 7.79 2.01
CA ASP A 126 -7.78 9.09 2.44
C ASP A 126 -7.37 10.25 1.51
N VAL A 127 -7.28 9.96 0.21
CA VAL A 127 -6.96 10.94 -0.84
C VAL A 127 -8.04 10.93 -1.91
N ARG A 128 -8.08 11.98 -2.73
CA ARG A 128 -9.03 12.10 -3.83
C ARG A 128 -8.45 12.95 -4.96
N LEU A 129 -8.98 12.75 -6.17
CA LEU A 129 -8.75 13.70 -7.26
C LEU A 129 -9.84 14.78 -7.25
N THR A 130 -9.45 16.04 -7.33
CA THR A 130 -10.38 17.17 -7.36
C THR A 130 -10.56 17.67 -8.80
N CYS A 131 -11.80 17.91 -9.20
CA CYS A 131 -12.10 18.48 -10.52
C CYS A 131 -11.68 19.96 -10.53
N VAL A 132 -10.66 20.30 -11.30
CA VAL A 132 -10.09 21.67 -11.35
C VAL A 132 -10.59 22.48 -12.53
N SER A 133 -10.97 21.81 -13.62
CA SER A 133 -11.46 22.48 -14.82
C SER A 133 -12.25 21.54 -15.73
N ARG A 134 -12.72 22.07 -16.85
CA ARG A 134 -13.21 21.30 -17.98
C ARG A 134 -12.47 21.74 -19.23
N ASP A 135 -12.13 20.79 -20.09
CA ASP A 135 -11.62 21.08 -21.41
C ASP A 135 -12.69 21.85 -22.22
N ARG A 136 -12.26 22.56 -23.26
CA ARG A 136 -13.18 23.11 -24.25
C ARG A 136 -13.67 21.97 -25.15
N MET A 137 -14.92 22.06 -25.59
CA MET A 137 -15.41 21.17 -26.63
C MET A 137 -14.70 21.47 -27.96
N GLU A 138 -14.71 20.55 -28.91
CA GLU A 138 -14.18 20.77 -30.27
C GLU A 138 -14.83 22.00 -30.94
N ASP A 139 -16.11 22.28 -30.66
CA ASP A 139 -16.86 23.47 -31.12
C ASP A 139 -16.55 24.75 -30.29
N GLY A 140 -15.48 24.77 -29.49
CA GLY A 140 -15.06 25.93 -28.69
C GLY A 140 -15.95 26.28 -27.49
N ARG A 141 -17.12 25.65 -27.35
CA ARG A 141 -18.05 25.86 -26.22
C ARG A 141 -17.48 25.33 -24.90
N ARG A 142 -17.87 25.97 -23.80
CA ARG A 142 -17.62 25.47 -22.44
C ARG A 142 -18.45 24.21 -22.21
N GLY A 143 -17.83 23.13 -21.75
CA GLY A 143 -18.55 21.90 -21.42
C GLY A 143 -17.83 20.58 -21.75
N GLY A 144 -16.56 20.60 -22.15
CA GLY A 144 -15.78 19.41 -22.47
C GLY A 144 -15.45 18.53 -21.25
N LEU A 145 -14.51 17.61 -21.45
CA LEU A 145 -14.14 16.60 -20.46
C LEU A 145 -13.66 17.23 -19.14
N ARG A 146 -14.03 16.62 -18.02
CA ARG A 146 -13.57 17.05 -16.70
C ARG A 146 -12.09 16.74 -16.54
N VAL A 147 -11.34 17.72 -16.05
CA VAL A 147 -9.92 17.58 -15.72
C VAL A 147 -9.78 17.54 -14.22
N TYR A 148 -9.12 16.49 -13.74
CA TYR A 148 -8.91 16.17 -12.35
C TYR A 148 -7.43 16.35 -11.97
N ARG A 149 -7.16 16.79 -10.74
CA ARG A 149 -5.82 16.95 -10.20
C ARG A 149 -5.76 16.43 -8.76
N TYR A 150 -4.61 15.86 -8.39
CA TYR A 150 -4.31 15.47 -7.03
C TYR A 150 -3.79 16.67 -6.23
N PHE A 151 -4.15 16.73 -4.95
CA PHE A 151 -3.64 17.72 -4.01
C PHE A 151 -3.23 16.98 -2.75
N ASP A 152 -2.03 17.28 -2.26
CA ASP A 152 -1.54 16.71 -1.01
C ASP A 152 -2.46 17.08 0.16
N PRO A 153 -2.87 16.09 0.97
CA PRO A 153 -3.66 16.33 2.18
C PRO A 153 -2.95 17.30 3.14
N GLN A 154 -3.71 18.27 3.64
CA GLN A 154 -3.24 19.26 4.62
C GLN A 154 -3.56 18.79 6.05
N ASP A 155 -3.10 17.60 6.42
CA ASP A 155 -3.37 16.96 7.71
C ASP A 155 -2.11 16.51 8.46
N ASN A 156 -0.96 17.10 8.10
CA ASN A 156 0.36 16.82 8.67
C ASN A 156 0.84 15.36 8.52
N ARG A 157 0.19 14.55 7.68
CA ARG A 157 0.65 13.17 7.44
C ARG A 157 2.09 13.08 6.90
N GLY A 158 2.58 14.14 6.26
CA GLY A 158 3.97 14.23 5.82
C GLY A 158 4.98 14.13 6.97
N GLU A 159 4.71 14.77 8.11
CA GLU A 159 5.57 14.67 9.31
C GLU A 159 5.54 13.25 9.88
N ILE A 160 4.35 12.65 9.92
CA ILE A 160 4.16 11.25 10.36
C ILE A 160 4.96 10.29 9.46
N PHE A 161 4.92 10.50 8.14
CA PHE A 161 5.62 9.66 7.18
C PHE A 161 7.14 9.75 7.33
N GLN A 162 7.69 10.94 7.61
CA GLN A 162 9.12 11.11 7.86
C GLN A 162 9.58 10.30 9.08
N GLU A 163 8.84 10.36 10.19
CA GLU A 163 9.16 9.58 11.39
C GLU A 163 9.05 8.07 11.15
N TRP A 164 8.04 7.63 10.38
CA TRP A 164 7.89 6.23 10.01
C TRP A 164 9.00 5.75 9.09
N GLU A 165 9.43 6.58 8.14
CA GLU A 165 10.54 6.28 7.23
C GLU A 165 11.85 6.08 8.01
N LEU A 166 12.17 6.97 8.95
CA LEU A 166 13.35 6.82 9.81
C LEU A 166 13.31 5.52 10.61
N ARG A 167 12.15 5.18 11.20
CA ARG A 167 11.95 3.94 11.93
C ARG A 167 12.15 2.72 11.02
N ASP A 168 11.48 2.69 9.87
CA ASP A 168 11.45 1.52 9.00
C ASP A 168 12.79 1.32 8.28
N ALA A 169 13.46 2.40 7.89
CA ALA A 169 14.84 2.36 7.40
C ALA A 169 15.80 1.78 8.45
N SER A 170 15.63 2.16 9.72
CA SER A 170 16.45 1.61 10.82
C SER A 170 16.20 0.11 11.03
N ILE A 171 14.95 -0.33 10.97
CA ILE A 171 14.58 -1.75 11.07
C ILE A 171 15.15 -2.54 9.88
N LEU A 172 15.03 -2.01 8.67
CA LEU A 172 15.53 -2.66 7.46
C LEU A 172 17.06 -2.77 7.50
N ALA A 173 17.76 -1.70 7.92
CA ALA A 173 19.20 -1.70 8.11
C ALA A 173 19.64 -2.74 9.15
N ALA A 174 18.93 -2.86 10.28
CA ALA A 174 19.21 -3.88 11.30
C ALA A 174 19.06 -5.31 10.76
N LYS A 175 18.10 -5.56 9.87
CA LYS A 175 17.91 -6.88 9.22
C LYS A 175 18.93 -7.18 8.12
N SER A 176 19.48 -6.16 7.47
CA SER A 176 20.48 -6.31 6.41
C SER A 176 21.88 -6.68 6.93
N LYS A 177 22.15 -6.46 8.23
CA LYS A 177 23.39 -6.94 8.86
C LYS A 177 23.29 -8.44 9.05
N PRO A 178 24.13 -9.27 8.38
CA PRO A 178 24.14 -10.70 8.66
C PRO A 178 24.55 -10.94 10.11
N ASP A 179 23.92 -11.91 10.76
CA ASP A 179 24.37 -12.45 12.05
C ASP A 179 25.82 -12.96 11.90
N VAL A 180 26.79 -12.11 12.22
CA VAL A 180 28.20 -12.52 12.38
C VAL A 180 28.37 -13.14 13.76
N VAL A 181 27.59 -14.16 14.13
CA VAL A 181 27.94 -15.08 15.23
C VAL A 181 27.28 -16.46 15.02
N SER A 182 28.09 -17.51 15.16
CA SER A 182 27.74 -18.91 15.45
C SER A 182 27.80 -19.89 14.28
N GLY A 183 29.02 -20.36 14.01
CA GLY A 183 29.24 -21.49 13.11
C GLY A 183 30.67 -22.03 13.07
N ALA A 184 31.52 -21.74 14.05
CA ALA A 184 32.81 -22.43 14.19
C ALA A 184 32.56 -23.87 14.68
N ARG A 185 32.08 -24.75 13.79
CA ARG A 185 32.15 -26.20 14.02
C ARG A 185 33.63 -26.59 13.95
N ARG A 186 34.23 -26.75 15.13
CA ARG A 186 35.50 -27.46 15.32
C ARG A 186 35.36 -28.84 14.66
N PHE A 187 36.08 -29.05 13.56
CA PHE A 187 36.35 -30.39 13.05
C PHE A 187 37.25 -31.09 14.07
N VAL A 188 36.65 -31.97 14.88
CA VAL A 188 37.41 -32.95 15.67
C VAL A 188 37.85 -34.04 14.69
N LYS A 189 39.15 -34.06 14.38
CA LYS A 189 39.79 -35.11 13.58
C LYS A 189 39.90 -36.34 14.48
N MET A 190 39.05 -37.35 14.28
CA MET A 190 39.24 -38.65 14.90
C MET A 190 40.36 -39.40 14.16
N GLU A 191 41.52 -39.48 14.79
CA GLU A 191 42.51 -40.53 14.54
C GLU A 191 41.99 -41.85 15.13
N GLY A 192 42.13 -42.96 14.39
CA GLY A 192 42.19 -44.27 15.01
C GLY A 192 41.55 -45.43 14.26
N LEU A 193 42.43 -46.37 13.89
CA LEU A 193 42.21 -47.81 13.68
C LEU A 193 41.52 -48.27 12.40
N ARG A 194 42.34 -48.73 11.43
CA ARG A 194 42.25 -50.12 10.95
C ARG A 194 43.66 -50.67 10.68
N SER A 195 44.10 -51.55 11.57
CA SER A 195 45.08 -52.60 11.27
C SER A 195 44.29 -53.92 11.18
N ALA A 196 44.37 -54.59 10.03
CA ALA A 196 44.30 -56.03 9.80
C ALA A 196 44.14 -56.27 8.30
#